data_AF-A0A5C4R5T7-F1
#
_entry.id   AF-A0A5C4R5T7-F1
#
_cell.length_a   1.000
_cell.length_b   1.000
_cell.length_c   1.000
_cell.angle_alpha   90.00
_cell.angle_beta   90.00
_cell.angle_gamma   90.00
#
_symmetry.space_group_name_H-M   'P 1'
#
loop_
_entity.id
_entity.type
_entity.pdbx_description
1 polymer ?
#
loop_
_entity_poly.entity_id
_entity_poly.type
_entity_poly.pdbx_seq_one_letter_code
_entity_poly.pdbx_strand_id
1 'polypeptide(L)'
;MGRFPIPDRLRRRAERQYLIARAFNRRRALRPVVNRTAQIRKNDILALVTMRNERVRLPFFLNYYRNLGVNHFLFVNNDSDDGSGNYLAEQPDVSLWWTNAGYKRSRFGMDWINRLLAKYGHGHWCLTVDPDEFLIYPHCDSRPLPALTDWLEASGRRSFPAMLLDMYPRGHIEDEPYAEGTDPFTIARWFDPANYTISKNPYYGNLWIQGGPRTRKFFTAEPLSGPALNKTPLVRWDWRYAYVSSTHMLLPRHLNMVYDEAGGEMASGCLLHAKFLSTFADKSAEELDRRQHYANSKEYKAYHAGLRGGTDLWCSESREYADWRQLEDLGLISRGNWA
;
A
#
# COMPACT_ATOMS: atom_id res chain seq x y z
N MET A 1 16.18 40.46 -13.25
CA MET A 1 14.76 40.21 -12.87
C MET A 1 14.70 38.98 -11.99
N GLY A 2 14.63 39.14 -10.67
CA GLY A 2 14.46 38.02 -9.74
C GLY A 2 13.08 37.41 -9.90
N ARG A 3 12.98 36.12 -10.21
CA ARG A 3 11.71 35.39 -10.18
C ARG A 3 11.22 35.34 -8.74
N PHE A 4 10.13 36.03 -8.43
CA PHE A 4 9.43 35.83 -7.15
C PHE A 4 9.09 34.33 -6.99
N PRO A 5 9.39 33.70 -5.85
CA PRO A 5 9.12 32.29 -5.65
C PRO A 5 7.60 32.04 -5.73
N ILE A 6 7.19 31.12 -6.60
CA ILE A 6 5.79 30.71 -6.70
C ILE A 6 5.38 30.10 -5.35
N PRO A 7 4.31 30.57 -4.70
CA PRO A 7 3.83 29.99 -3.44
C PRO A 7 3.64 28.49 -3.54
N ASP A 8 4.07 27.74 -2.52
CA ASP A 8 3.98 26.28 -2.52
C ASP A 8 2.54 25.76 -2.73
N ARG A 9 1.54 26.54 -2.31
CA ARG A 9 0.13 26.24 -2.60
C ARG A 9 -0.17 26.16 -4.10
N LEU A 10 0.37 27.08 -4.89
CA LEU A 10 0.22 27.08 -6.36
C LEU A 10 1.06 25.98 -7.00
N ARG A 11 2.28 25.73 -6.50
CA ARG A 11 3.13 24.62 -6.96
C ARG A 11 2.44 23.27 -6.79
N ARG A 12 1.91 22.99 -5.59
CA ARG A 12 1.13 21.77 -5.30
C ARG A 12 -0.13 21.66 -6.14
N ARG A 13 -0.82 22.79 -6.42
CA ARG A 13 -2.00 22.78 -7.31
C ARG A 13 -1.59 22.39 -8.73
N ALA A 14 -0.54 23.00 -9.27
CA ALA A 14 -0.02 22.70 -10.61
C ALA A 14 0.43 21.24 -10.71
N GLU A 15 1.18 20.74 -9.72
CA GLU A 15 1.59 19.34 -9.63
C GLU A 15 0.39 18.40 -9.64
N ARG A 16 -0.63 18.66 -8.80
CA ARG A 16 -1.86 17.86 -8.79
C ARG A 16 -2.54 17.83 -10.16
N GLN A 17 -2.66 18.98 -10.83
CA GLN A 17 -3.25 19.03 -12.18
C GLN A 17 -2.41 18.26 -13.20
N TYR A 18 -1.07 18.37 -13.12
CA TYR A 18 -0.17 17.59 -13.95
C TYR A 18 -0.36 16.09 -13.74
N LEU A 19 -0.45 15.61 -12.48
CA LEU A 19 -0.66 14.20 -12.17
C LEU A 19 -2.00 13.69 -12.68
N ILE A 20 -3.07 14.48 -12.55
CA ILE A 20 -4.40 14.13 -13.09
C ILE A 20 -4.37 14.05 -14.61
N ALA A 21 -3.79 15.04 -15.29
CA ALA A 21 -3.66 15.05 -16.75
C ALA A 21 -2.80 13.89 -17.24
N ARG A 22 -1.72 13.58 -16.53
CA ARG A 22 -0.85 12.44 -16.80
C ARG A 22 -1.58 11.11 -16.67
N ALA A 23 -2.30 10.89 -15.57
CA ALA A 23 -3.14 9.71 -15.38
C ALA A 23 -4.20 9.58 -16.49
N PHE A 24 -4.85 10.70 -16.85
CA PHE A 24 -5.79 10.74 -17.97
C PHE A 24 -5.12 10.30 -19.28
N ASN A 25 -3.92 10.78 -19.60
CA ASN A 25 -3.19 10.38 -20.80
C ASN A 25 -2.79 8.89 -20.78
N ARG A 26 -2.47 8.35 -19.60
CA ARG A 26 -2.10 6.94 -19.41
C ARG A 26 -3.28 5.97 -19.51
N ARG A 27 -4.52 6.46 -19.61
CA ARG A 27 -5.71 5.63 -19.88
C ARG A 27 -5.56 4.76 -21.14
N ARG A 28 -4.84 5.24 -22.15
CA ARG A 28 -4.63 4.52 -23.42
C ARG A 28 -3.73 3.29 -23.28
N ALA A 29 -2.99 3.19 -22.17
CA ALA A 29 -2.18 2.03 -21.86
C ALA A 29 -3.00 0.89 -21.23
N LEU A 30 -4.24 1.15 -20.78
CA LEU A 30 -5.10 0.17 -20.12
C LEU A 30 -6.07 -0.43 -21.13
N ARG A 31 -6.08 -1.75 -21.24
CA ARG A 31 -7.05 -2.51 -22.01
C ARG A 31 -8.02 -3.20 -21.03
N PRO A 32 -9.33 -2.92 -21.07
CA PRO A 32 -10.27 -3.66 -20.23
C PRO A 32 -10.26 -5.14 -20.64
N VAL A 33 -10.12 -6.03 -19.66
CA VAL A 33 -10.27 -7.49 -19.83
C VAL A 33 -11.68 -7.88 -19.43
N VAL A 34 -12.08 -7.52 -18.20
CA VAL A 34 -13.47 -7.62 -17.76
C VAL A 34 -13.84 -6.33 -17.04
N ASN A 35 -14.94 -5.70 -17.44
CA ASN A 35 -15.37 -4.44 -16.86
C ASN A 35 -16.74 -4.61 -16.21
N ARG A 36 -16.74 -4.78 -14.89
CA ARG A 36 -17.95 -4.93 -14.06
C ARG A 36 -18.30 -3.66 -13.30
N THR A 37 -17.74 -2.50 -13.67
CA THR A 37 -17.94 -1.24 -12.92
C THR A 37 -19.38 -0.75 -12.91
N ALA A 38 -20.24 -1.28 -13.78
CA ALA A 38 -21.68 -1.00 -13.74
C ALA A 38 -22.37 -1.58 -12.48
N GLN A 39 -21.71 -2.50 -11.77
CA GLN A 39 -22.21 -3.09 -10.52
C GLN A 39 -21.90 -2.23 -9.29
N ILE A 40 -21.00 -1.25 -9.41
CA ILE A 40 -20.58 -0.38 -8.31
C ILE A 40 -21.77 0.49 -7.87
N ARG A 41 -22.17 0.34 -6.61
CA ARG A 41 -23.26 1.09 -5.96
C ARG A 41 -22.68 2.24 -5.16
N LYS A 42 -23.50 3.28 -4.94
CA LYS A 42 -23.10 4.56 -4.32
C LYS A 42 -22.27 4.45 -3.03
N ASN A 43 -22.54 3.46 -2.18
CA ASN A 43 -21.88 3.30 -0.88
C ASN A 43 -20.83 2.19 -0.86
N ASP A 44 -20.49 1.63 -2.02
CA ASP A 44 -19.49 0.57 -2.12
C ASP A 44 -18.11 1.11 -1.77
N ILE A 45 -17.36 0.31 -1.02
CA ILE A 45 -15.93 0.49 -0.78
C ILE A 45 -15.17 -0.22 -1.90
N LEU A 46 -14.25 0.52 -2.53
CA LEU A 46 -13.50 0.05 -3.68
C LEU A 46 -12.06 -0.27 -3.29
N ALA A 47 -11.57 -1.46 -3.63
CA ALA A 47 -10.14 -1.76 -3.56
C ALA A 47 -9.49 -1.56 -4.93
N LEU A 48 -8.33 -0.93 -4.95
CA LEU A 48 -7.56 -0.67 -6.16
C LEU A 48 -6.15 -1.22 -6.02
N VAL A 49 -5.78 -2.06 -6.98
CA VAL A 49 -4.58 -2.89 -6.87
C VAL A 49 -3.88 -2.94 -8.22
N THR A 50 -2.57 -2.69 -8.24
CA THR A 50 -1.72 -3.04 -9.38
C THR A 50 -0.97 -4.30 -9.03
N MET A 51 -0.91 -5.27 -9.94
CA MET A 51 -0.24 -6.53 -9.67
C MET A 51 0.49 -7.04 -10.91
N ARG A 52 1.48 -7.89 -10.67
CA ARG A 52 2.08 -8.77 -11.68
C ARG A 52 2.53 -10.05 -10.99
N ASN A 53 2.15 -11.19 -11.54
CA ASN A 53 2.58 -12.50 -11.07
C ASN A 53 2.31 -12.73 -9.58
N GLU A 54 1.03 -12.59 -9.21
CA GLU A 54 0.57 -12.64 -7.82
C GLU A 54 -0.39 -13.81 -7.54
N ARG A 55 -0.48 -14.79 -8.45
CA ARG A 55 -1.51 -15.84 -8.44
C ARG A 55 -1.63 -16.54 -7.10
N VAL A 56 -0.48 -16.81 -6.48
CA VAL A 56 -0.35 -17.48 -5.18
C VAL A 56 -0.99 -16.69 -4.02
N ARG A 57 -1.03 -15.36 -4.10
CA ARG A 57 -1.56 -14.47 -3.03
C ARG A 57 -3.03 -14.09 -3.23
N LEU A 58 -3.47 -14.03 -4.49
CA LEU A 58 -4.79 -13.48 -4.84
C LEU A 58 -5.98 -14.14 -4.13
N PRO A 59 -6.04 -15.47 -3.92
CA PRO A 59 -7.17 -16.08 -3.21
C PRO A 59 -7.33 -15.57 -1.78
N PHE A 60 -6.25 -15.55 -1.01
CA PHE A 60 -6.28 -15.04 0.36
C PHE A 60 -6.55 -13.54 0.39
N PHE A 61 -5.87 -12.76 -0.46
CA PHE A 61 -6.05 -11.32 -0.58
C PHE A 61 -7.51 -10.93 -0.82
N LEU A 62 -8.18 -11.56 -1.79
CA LEU A 62 -9.57 -11.27 -2.09
C LEU A 62 -10.49 -11.66 -0.93
N ASN A 63 -10.29 -12.85 -0.35
CA ASN A 63 -11.09 -13.30 0.79
C ASN A 63 -10.96 -12.35 1.99
N TYR A 64 -9.73 -11.96 2.33
CA TYR A 64 -9.43 -11.03 3.42
C TYR A 64 -10.21 -9.71 3.25
N TYR A 65 -10.09 -9.08 2.08
CA TYR A 65 -10.72 -7.78 1.85
C TYR A 65 -12.24 -7.85 1.65
N ARG A 66 -12.77 -8.95 1.09
CA ARG A 66 -14.22 -9.21 1.08
C ARG A 66 -14.77 -9.31 2.50
N ASN A 67 -14.11 -10.06 3.37
CA ASN A 67 -14.49 -10.21 4.77
C ASN A 67 -14.39 -8.88 5.54
N LEU A 68 -13.39 -8.06 5.19
CA LEU A 68 -13.25 -6.71 5.77
C LEU A 68 -14.36 -5.76 5.28
N GLY A 69 -15.02 -6.05 4.15
CA GLY A 69 -16.15 -5.27 3.64
C GLY A 69 -15.86 -4.46 2.36
N VAL A 70 -14.82 -4.81 1.61
CA VAL A 70 -14.63 -4.30 0.24
C VAL A 70 -15.70 -4.91 -0.66
N ASN A 71 -16.36 -4.07 -1.47
CA ASN A 71 -17.48 -4.48 -2.32
C ASN A 71 -17.07 -4.72 -3.77
N HIS A 72 -16.09 -3.96 -4.29
CA HIS A 72 -15.65 -4.08 -5.68
C HIS A 72 -14.14 -3.87 -5.79
N PHE A 73 -13.50 -4.69 -6.62
CA PHE A 73 -12.06 -4.60 -6.86
C PHE A 73 -11.76 -4.08 -8.26
N LEU A 74 -10.87 -3.10 -8.36
CA LEU A 74 -10.37 -2.51 -9.60
C LEU A 74 -8.89 -2.88 -9.76
N PHE A 75 -8.62 -3.92 -10.55
CA PHE A 75 -7.28 -4.45 -10.76
C PHE A 75 -6.63 -3.95 -12.04
N VAL A 76 -5.34 -3.62 -11.96
CA VAL A 76 -4.47 -3.48 -13.12
C VAL A 76 -3.46 -4.63 -13.13
N ASN A 77 -3.65 -5.58 -14.04
CA ASN A 77 -2.69 -6.63 -14.32
C ASN A 77 -1.60 -6.09 -15.26
N ASN A 78 -0.36 -6.01 -14.74
CA ASN A 78 0.80 -5.62 -15.52
C ASN A 78 1.49 -6.83 -16.17
N ASP A 79 0.81 -7.38 -17.17
CA ASP A 79 1.36 -8.37 -18.10
C ASP A 79 1.73 -9.71 -17.45
N SER A 80 0.99 -10.14 -16.43
CA SER A 80 1.24 -11.42 -15.73
C SER A 80 1.13 -12.62 -16.66
N ASP A 81 1.96 -13.63 -16.41
CA ASP A 81 2.04 -14.91 -17.14
C ASP A 81 1.77 -16.14 -16.24
N ASP A 82 1.57 -15.94 -14.93
CA ASP A 82 1.31 -16.99 -13.93
C ASP A 82 -0.17 -17.41 -13.78
N GLY A 83 -1.05 -16.95 -14.68
CA GLY A 83 -2.50 -17.18 -14.59
C GLY A 83 -3.26 -16.22 -13.68
N SER A 84 -2.61 -15.22 -13.06
CA SER A 84 -3.27 -14.19 -12.24
C SER A 84 -4.41 -13.49 -12.97
N GLY A 85 -4.23 -13.19 -14.25
CA GLY A 85 -5.23 -12.51 -15.07
C GLY A 85 -6.51 -13.32 -15.25
N ASN A 86 -6.38 -14.62 -15.53
CA ASN A 86 -7.52 -15.52 -15.73
C ASN A 86 -8.29 -15.69 -14.41
N TYR A 87 -7.58 -15.97 -13.32
CA TYR A 87 -8.17 -16.10 -11.99
C TYR A 87 -8.99 -14.87 -11.60
N LEU A 88 -8.46 -13.65 -11.82
CA LEU A 88 -9.17 -12.40 -11.54
C LEU A 88 -10.36 -12.15 -12.46
N ALA A 89 -10.24 -12.52 -13.75
CA ALA A 89 -11.32 -12.32 -14.72
C ALA A 89 -12.58 -13.11 -14.33
N GLU A 90 -12.42 -14.26 -13.67
CA GLU A 90 -13.49 -15.14 -13.20
C GLU A 90 -14.20 -14.61 -11.94
N GLN A 91 -13.58 -13.71 -11.18
CA GLN A 91 -14.17 -13.20 -9.94
C GLN A 91 -15.35 -12.25 -10.21
N PRO A 92 -16.52 -12.45 -9.56
CA PRO A 92 -17.75 -11.72 -9.88
C PRO A 92 -17.70 -10.23 -9.51
N ASP A 93 -16.87 -9.86 -8.54
CA ASP A 93 -16.69 -8.54 -7.94
C ASP A 93 -15.42 -7.82 -8.42
N VAL A 94 -14.75 -8.35 -9.46
CA VAL A 94 -13.52 -7.77 -10.03
C VAL A 94 -13.81 -7.11 -11.37
N SER A 95 -13.34 -5.87 -11.53
CA SER A 95 -13.05 -5.28 -12.84
C SER A 95 -11.54 -5.30 -13.08
N LEU A 96 -11.12 -5.81 -14.23
CA LEU A 96 -9.75 -6.07 -14.58
C LEU A 96 -9.34 -5.31 -15.84
N TRP A 97 -8.22 -4.60 -15.75
CA TRP A 97 -7.51 -4.03 -16.89
C TRP A 97 -6.16 -4.70 -17.04
N TRP A 98 -5.72 -4.89 -18.27
CA TRP A 98 -4.39 -5.38 -18.62
C TRP A 98 -3.55 -4.25 -19.22
N THR A 99 -2.23 -4.30 -18.97
CA THR A 99 -1.25 -3.44 -19.63
C THR A 99 0.14 -4.07 -19.66
N ASN A 100 0.83 -3.91 -20.79
CA ASN A 100 2.27 -4.18 -20.92
C ASN A 100 3.13 -2.90 -20.87
N ALA A 101 2.54 -1.76 -20.51
CA ALA A 101 3.31 -0.53 -20.35
C ALA A 101 4.29 -0.66 -19.16
N GLY A 102 5.45 -0.01 -19.28
CA GLY A 102 6.51 -0.13 -18.27
C GLY A 102 6.08 0.40 -16.89
N TYR A 103 6.14 -0.47 -15.89
CA TYR A 103 5.75 -0.20 -14.50
C TYR A 103 6.47 1.01 -13.89
N LYS A 104 7.80 1.09 -14.02
CA LYS A 104 8.59 2.25 -13.55
C LYS A 104 8.14 3.54 -14.24
N ARG A 105 7.86 3.49 -15.55
CA ARG A 105 7.41 4.64 -16.33
C ARG A 105 6.00 5.10 -15.97
N SER A 106 5.16 4.22 -15.42
CA SER A 106 3.83 4.55 -14.90
C SER A 106 3.86 4.99 -13.43
N ARG A 107 5.04 5.30 -12.88
CA ARG A 107 5.27 5.60 -11.46
C ARG A 107 4.81 4.44 -10.57
N PHE A 108 5.22 3.23 -10.94
CA PHE A 108 4.90 1.99 -10.22
C PHE A 108 3.38 1.80 -10.16
N GLY A 109 2.74 1.85 -11.33
CA GLY A 109 1.30 1.66 -11.47
C GLY A 109 0.42 2.86 -11.07
N MET A 110 0.97 3.86 -10.36
CA MET A 110 0.18 4.99 -9.85
C MET A 110 -0.48 5.85 -10.90
N ASP A 111 0.07 5.95 -12.11
CA ASP A 111 -0.63 6.63 -13.20
C ASP A 111 -1.90 5.88 -13.63
N TRP A 112 -1.91 4.55 -13.56
CA TRP A 112 -3.05 3.71 -13.89
C TRP A 112 -4.10 3.73 -12.77
N ILE A 113 -3.64 3.57 -11.52
CA ILE A 113 -4.52 3.61 -10.35
C ILE A 113 -5.17 4.99 -10.20
N ASN A 114 -4.42 6.10 -10.33
CA ASN A 114 -5.02 7.44 -10.33
C ASN A 114 -6.07 7.62 -11.44
N ARG A 115 -5.91 6.96 -12.59
CA ARG A 115 -6.91 7.01 -13.68
C ARG A 115 -8.20 6.29 -13.28
N LEU A 116 -8.09 5.11 -12.67
CA LEU A 116 -9.24 4.34 -12.19
C LEU A 116 -9.93 5.05 -11.03
N LEU A 117 -9.17 5.55 -10.06
CA LEU A 117 -9.66 6.39 -8.96
C LEU A 117 -10.42 7.62 -9.45
N ALA A 118 -9.86 8.38 -10.39
CA ALA A 118 -10.54 9.56 -10.93
C ALA A 118 -11.82 9.22 -11.70
N LYS A 119 -11.92 8.02 -12.29
CA LYS A 119 -13.08 7.60 -13.09
C LYS A 119 -14.18 6.96 -12.23
N TYR A 120 -13.81 6.14 -11.27
CA TYR A 120 -14.71 5.23 -10.56
C TYR A 120 -14.72 5.47 -9.04
N GLY A 121 -13.68 6.09 -8.48
CA GLY A 121 -13.56 6.31 -7.04
C GLY A 121 -14.27 7.54 -6.51
N HIS A 122 -14.67 8.49 -7.36
CA HIS A 122 -15.30 9.72 -6.88
C HIS A 122 -16.58 9.42 -6.09
N GLY A 123 -16.64 9.89 -4.84
CA GLY A 123 -17.80 9.60 -4.02
C GLY A 123 -17.78 8.22 -3.38
N HIS A 124 -16.67 7.46 -3.47
CA HIS A 124 -16.42 6.23 -2.71
C HIS A 124 -15.29 6.36 -1.69
N TRP A 125 -15.29 5.50 -0.68
CA TRP A 125 -14.07 5.17 0.05
C TRP A 125 -13.25 4.21 -0.80
N CYS A 126 -12.00 4.57 -1.05
CA CYS A 126 -11.09 3.82 -1.89
C CYS A 126 -9.91 3.33 -1.05
N LEU A 127 -9.72 2.01 -1.02
CA LEU A 127 -8.55 1.36 -0.47
C LEU A 127 -7.55 1.09 -1.60
N THR A 128 -6.33 1.62 -1.50
CA THR A 128 -5.24 1.37 -2.46
C THR A 128 -4.11 0.64 -1.74
N VAL A 129 -3.87 -0.61 -2.14
CA VAL A 129 -2.91 -1.52 -1.50
C VAL A 129 -2.24 -2.42 -2.54
N ASP A 130 -1.05 -2.89 -2.22
CA ASP A 130 -0.38 -3.95 -2.98
C ASP A 130 -0.88 -5.34 -2.54
N PRO A 131 -0.75 -6.40 -3.38
CA PRO A 131 -1.23 -7.76 -3.06
C PRO A 131 -0.57 -8.42 -1.84
N ASP A 132 0.52 -7.85 -1.33
CA ASP A 132 1.23 -8.27 -0.12
C ASP A 132 0.97 -7.37 1.10
N GLU A 133 0.05 -6.40 1.00
CA GLU A 133 -0.31 -5.46 2.07
C GLU A 133 -1.72 -5.73 2.62
N PHE A 134 -1.86 -5.86 3.94
CA PHE A 134 -3.13 -6.20 4.62
C PHE A 134 -3.46 -5.19 5.72
N LEU A 135 -4.63 -4.53 5.62
CA LEU A 135 -5.01 -3.43 6.51
C LEU A 135 -5.56 -3.92 7.85
N ILE A 136 -4.81 -3.64 8.91
CA ILE A 136 -5.25 -3.77 10.30
C ILE A 136 -5.58 -2.39 10.87
N TYR A 137 -6.68 -2.31 11.60
CA TYR A 137 -7.11 -1.11 12.31
C TYR A 137 -7.80 -1.50 13.62
N PRO A 138 -7.92 -0.58 14.58
CA PRO A 138 -8.56 -0.88 15.87
C PRO A 138 -9.98 -1.42 15.68
N HIS A 139 -10.27 -2.51 16.38
CA HIS A 139 -11.53 -3.27 16.29
C HIS A 139 -11.80 -3.95 14.92
N CYS A 140 -10.80 -4.17 14.06
CA CYS A 140 -11.01 -4.84 12.76
C CYS A 140 -11.50 -6.29 12.89
N ASP A 141 -11.38 -6.91 14.07
CA ASP A 141 -11.90 -8.23 14.42
C ASP A 141 -13.43 -8.26 14.59
N SER A 142 -14.03 -7.11 14.90
CA SER A 142 -15.44 -7.00 15.31
C SER A 142 -16.21 -5.92 14.55
N ARG A 143 -15.51 -5.00 13.88
CA ARG A 143 -16.07 -3.88 13.14
C ARG A 143 -15.54 -3.86 11.71
N PRO A 144 -16.40 -4.07 10.70
CA PRO A 144 -15.96 -4.11 9.32
C PRO A 144 -15.61 -2.70 8.81
N LEU A 145 -14.96 -2.64 7.65
CA LEU A 145 -14.49 -1.41 7.02
C LEU A 145 -15.58 -0.36 6.82
N PRO A 146 -16.84 -0.71 6.45
CA PRO A 146 -17.96 0.24 6.42
C PRO A 146 -18.15 1.01 7.73
N ALA A 147 -18.02 0.34 8.88
CA ALA A 147 -18.18 0.99 10.18
C ALA A 147 -17.06 2.01 10.44
N LEU A 148 -15.82 1.67 10.09
CA LEU A 148 -14.69 2.61 10.16
C LEU A 148 -14.92 3.81 9.24
N THR A 149 -15.33 3.56 7.99
CA THR A 149 -15.52 4.63 7.00
C THR A 149 -16.67 5.57 7.33
N ASP A 150 -17.76 5.05 7.90
CA ASP A 150 -18.89 5.86 8.38
C ASP A 150 -18.47 6.77 9.53
N TRP A 151 -17.70 6.24 10.49
CA TRP A 151 -17.16 7.03 11.60
C TRP A 151 -16.16 8.08 11.13
N LEU A 152 -15.28 7.74 10.19
CA LEU A 152 -14.34 8.71 9.61
C LEU A 152 -15.10 9.86 8.94
N GLU A 153 -16.13 9.56 8.15
CA GLU A 153 -16.95 10.57 7.47
C GLU A 153 -17.71 11.44 8.47
N ALA A 154 -18.34 10.84 9.49
CA ALA A 154 -19.01 11.57 10.58
C ALA A 154 -18.02 12.46 11.38
N SER A 155 -16.77 12.03 11.50
CA SER A 155 -15.68 12.79 12.16
C SER A 155 -15.02 13.83 11.24
N GLY A 156 -15.53 14.05 10.02
CA GLY A 156 -14.97 14.98 9.05
C GLY A 156 -13.61 14.56 8.46
N ARG A 157 -13.20 13.31 8.68
CA ARG A 157 -11.91 12.76 8.21
C ARG A 157 -12.09 12.17 6.81
N ARG A 158 -11.13 12.48 5.93
CA ARG A 158 -11.19 12.12 4.50
C ARG A 158 -10.13 11.09 4.10
N SER A 159 -9.26 10.73 5.01
CA SER A 159 -8.18 9.77 4.81
C SER A 159 -7.85 9.08 6.14
N PHE A 160 -7.36 7.85 6.04
CA PHE A 160 -6.91 7.05 7.18
C PHE A 160 -5.46 6.61 6.96
N PRO A 161 -4.53 6.96 7.87
CA PRO A 161 -3.13 6.57 7.75
C PRO A 161 -2.94 5.12 8.16
N ALA A 162 -1.96 4.47 7.55
CA ALA A 162 -1.47 3.19 8.01
C ALA A 162 0.05 3.13 7.92
N MET A 163 0.71 2.60 8.95
CA MET A 163 2.13 2.30 8.88
C MET A 163 2.35 0.93 8.25
N LEU A 164 3.22 0.83 7.26
CA LEU A 164 3.65 -0.45 6.70
C LEU A 164 4.51 -1.19 7.75
N LEU A 165 4.04 -2.35 8.17
CA LEU A 165 4.70 -3.21 9.16
C LEU A 165 5.21 -4.47 8.46
N ASP A 166 6.53 -4.58 8.34
CA ASP A 166 7.17 -5.71 7.70
C ASP A 166 7.04 -6.98 8.54
N MET A 167 6.44 -8.00 7.94
CA MET A 167 6.20 -9.29 8.57
C MET A 167 7.16 -10.35 8.00
N TYR A 168 7.72 -11.20 8.84
CA TYR A 168 8.71 -12.20 8.46
C TYR A 168 8.64 -13.47 9.31
N PRO A 169 9.16 -14.62 8.83
CA PRO A 169 9.20 -15.85 9.62
C PRO A 169 10.30 -15.80 10.67
N ARG A 170 10.28 -16.77 11.58
CA ARG A 170 11.44 -17.07 12.43
C ARG A 170 12.31 -18.11 11.71
N GLY A 171 13.55 -17.75 11.40
CA GLY A 171 14.42 -18.52 10.53
C GLY A 171 14.54 -17.89 9.14
N HIS A 172 15.01 -18.66 8.16
CA HIS A 172 15.18 -18.14 6.81
C HIS A 172 13.84 -18.03 6.08
N ILE A 173 13.75 -17.04 5.20
CA ILE A 173 12.55 -16.79 4.38
C ILE A 173 12.16 -18.01 3.51
N GLU A 174 13.13 -18.84 3.13
CA GLU A 174 12.95 -20.01 2.25
C GLU A 174 12.64 -21.31 3.01
N ASP A 175 12.70 -21.31 4.34
CA ASP A 175 12.58 -22.55 5.14
C ASP A 175 11.16 -23.15 5.03
N GLU A 176 10.14 -22.32 4.84
CA GLU A 176 8.74 -22.75 4.71
C GLU A 176 8.13 -22.27 3.37
N PRO A 177 7.68 -23.18 2.50
CA PRO A 177 7.06 -22.81 1.23
C PRO A 177 5.70 -22.14 1.45
N TYR A 178 5.49 -20.99 0.85
CA TYR A 178 4.17 -20.36 0.82
C TYR A 178 3.26 -21.01 -0.22
N ALA A 179 2.17 -21.62 0.24
CA ALA A 179 1.16 -22.23 -0.59
C ALA A 179 0.10 -21.23 -1.06
N GLU A 180 -0.52 -21.50 -2.21
CA GLU A 180 -1.56 -20.62 -2.74
C GLU A 180 -2.76 -20.50 -1.79
N GLY A 181 -3.18 -19.26 -1.53
CA GLY A 181 -4.41 -18.97 -0.80
C GLY A 181 -4.35 -19.23 0.70
N THR A 182 -3.20 -19.65 1.24
CA THR A 182 -3.02 -19.73 2.70
C THR A 182 -2.86 -18.34 3.30
N ASP A 183 -3.12 -18.21 4.61
CA ASP A 183 -2.84 -16.98 5.33
C ASP A 183 -1.31 -16.80 5.44
N PRO A 184 -0.73 -15.74 4.84
CA PRO A 184 0.71 -15.51 4.88
C PRO A 184 1.24 -15.28 6.30
N PHE A 185 0.39 -14.84 7.23
CA PHE A 185 0.75 -14.62 8.63
C PHE A 185 0.74 -15.90 9.46
N THR A 186 0.50 -17.06 8.84
CA THR A 186 0.88 -18.35 9.44
C THR A 186 2.38 -18.58 9.35
N ILE A 187 3.05 -18.02 8.34
CA ILE A 187 4.50 -18.13 8.14
C ILE A 187 5.18 -16.85 8.63
N ALA A 188 4.86 -15.73 7.99
CA ALA A 188 5.41 -14.41 8.29
C ALA A 188 4.69 -13.77 9.48
N ARG A 189 4.87 -14.35 10.67
CA ARG A 189 4.15 -13.94 11.88
C ARG A 189 4.95 -13.06 12.84
N TRP A 190 6.21 -12.75 12.53
CA TRP A 190 7.08 -11.95 13.38
C TRP A 190 7.30 -10.55 12.80
N PHE A 191 7.51 -9.57 13.68
CA PHE A 191 7.78 -8.17 13.32
C PHE A 191 8.70 -7.46 14.32
N ASP A 192 9.29 -6.34 13.90
CA ASP A 192 10.05 -5.45 14.77
C ASP A 192 9.07 -4.51 15.50
N PRO A 193 8.96 -4.53 16.86
CA PRO A 193 7.98 -3.74 17.60
C PRO A 193 8.36 -2.27 17.80
N ALA A 194 9.62 -1.92 17.53
CA ALA A 194 10.21 -0.60 17.73
C ALA A 194 11.22 -0.34 16.60
N ASN A 195 12.13 0.63 16.76
CA ASN A 195 13.19 1.04 15.82
C ASN A 195 12.77 1.93 14.63
N TYR A 196 11.60 2.56 14.75
CA TYR A 196 11.08 3.49 13.76
C TYR A 196 11.46 4.94 14.06
N THR A 197 11.82 5.67 13.01
CA THR A 197 12.11 7.10 13.05
C THR A 197 11.07 7.85 12.25
N ILE A 198 10.66 9.01 12.75
CA ILE A 198 9.61 9.83 12.15
C ILE A 198 10.15 11.23 11.91
N SER A 199 9.97 11.74 10.70
CA SER A 199 10.20 13.15 10.36
C SER A 199 8.98 13.72 9.62
N LYS A 200 8.84 15.04 9.58
CA LYS A 200 7.73 15.70 8.86
C LYS A 200 8.21 16.15 7.49
N ASN A 201 7.43 15.88 6.44
CA ASN A 201 7.65 16.47 5.13
C ASN A 201 7.01 17.88 5.09
N PRO A 202 7.78 18.98 5.06
CA PRO A 202 7.20 20.32 5.12
C PRO A 202 6.40 20.67 3.86
N TYR A 203 6.75 20.10 2.71
CA TYR A 203 6.11 20.42 1.44
C TYR A 203 4.74 19.74 1.31
N TYR A 204 4.65 18.44 1.57
CA TYR A 204 3.40 17.68 1.45
C TYR A 204 2.63 17.53 2.75
N GLY A 205 3.26 17.75 3.91
CA GLY A 205 2.64 17.63 5.22
C GLY A 205 2.46 16.21 5.74
N ASN A 206 2.93 15.17 5.04
CA ASN A 206 2.89 13.80 5.56
C ASN A 206 4.00 13.56 6.59
N LEU A 207 3.79 12.58 7.47
CA LEU A 207 4.89 11.93 8.19
C LEU A 207 5.75 11.13 7.23
N TRP A 208 7.04 11.06 7.50
CA TRP A 208 8.00 10.21 6.82
C TRP A 208 8.57 9.25 7.85
N ILE A 209 8.14 8.00 7.74
CA ILE A 209 8.49 6.95 8.71
C ILE A 209 9.49 6.01 8.04
N GLN A 210 10.58 5.69 8.72
CA GLN A 210 11.61 4.75 8.24
C GLN A 210 12.10 3.88 9.40
N GLY A 211 12.59 2.68 9.12
CA GLY A 211 13.06 1.75 10.14
C GLY A 211 12.72 0.31 9.79
N GLY A 212 12.47 -0.48 10.82
CA GLY A 212 12.06 -1.87 10.70
C GLY A 212 13.19 -2.82 10.28
N PRO A 213 12.83 -4.07 9.97
CA PRO A 213 13.79 -5.13 9.64
C PRO A 213 14.58 -4.79 8.38
N ARG A 214 13.98 -4.06 7.44
CA ARG A 214 14.67 -3.65 6.22
C ARG A 214 15.85 -2.74 6.51
N THR A 215 15.66 -1.72 7.36
CA THR A 215 16.74 -0.82 7.74
C THR A 215 17.83 -1.57 8.50
N ARG A 216 17.43 -2.42 9.45
CA ARG A 216 18.36 -3.23 10.26
C ARG A 216 19.20 -4.20 9.44
N LYS A 217 18.67 -4.76 8.35
CA LYS A 217 19.35 -5.84 7.59
C LYS A 217 19.97 -5.39 6.26
N PHE A 218 19.36 -4.42 5.58
CA PHE A 218 19.76 -4.04 4.22
C PHE A 218 20.30 -2.61 4.09
N PHE A 219 20.07 -1.75 5.08
CA PHE A 219 20.49 -0.34 5.05
C PHE A 219 21.35 0.04 6.26
N THR A 220 22.14 -0.88 6.78
CA THR A 220 22.98 -0.67 7.98
C THR A 220 23.96 0.50 7.82
N ALA A 221 24.56 0.65 6.64
CA ALA A 221 25.50 1.74 6.34
C ALA A 221 24.82 3.09 6.07
N GLU A 222 23.57 3.09 5.61
CA GLU A 222 22.80 4.31 5.30
C GLU A 222 21.33 4.17 5.75
N PRO A 223 21.02 4.19 7.05
CA PRO A 223 19.65 3.91 7.54
C PRO A 223 18.58 4.86 6.97
N LEU A 224 18.95 6.12 6.73
CA LEU A 224 18.06 7.13 6.15
C LEU A 224 17.76 6.91 4.65
N SER A 225 18.49 6.00 3.98
CA SER A 225 18.21 5.56 2.62
C SER A 225 17.16 4.43 2.56
N GLY A 226 16.69 3.94 3.71
CA GLY A 226 15.65 2.90 3.80
C GLY A 226 14.29 3.34 3.23
N PRO A 227 13.40 2.41 2.88
CA PRO A 227 12.10 2.73 2.31
C PRO A 227 11.19 3.46 3.30
N ALA A 228 10.28 4.26 2.76
CA ALA A 228 9.24 4.90 3.55
C ALA A 228 8.20 3.86 3.98
N LEU A 229 7.76 3.95 5.23
CA LEU A 229 6.76 3.07 5.84
C LEU A 229 5.41 3.78 6.04
N ASN A 230 5.35 5.11 5.98
CA ASN A 230 4.09 5.84 6.11
C ASN A 230 3.19 5.62 4.88
N LYS A 231 1.96 5.18 5.05
CA LYS A 231 0.99 5.04 3.95
C LYS A 231 -0.31 5.74 4.31
N THR A 232 -1.11 6.08 3.31
CA THR A 232 -2.47 6.57 3.46
C THR A 232 -3.34 5.82 2.46
N PRO A 233 -3.63 4.54 2.73
CA PRO A 233 -4.21 3.63 1.75
C PRO A 233 -5.72 3.82 1.59
N LEU A 234 -6.43 4.29 2.64
CA LEU A 234 -7.89 4.41 2.64
C LEU A 234 -8.29 5.90 2.59
N VAL A 235 -8.96 6.29 1.51
CA VAL A 235 -9.28 7.70 1.21
C VAL A 235 -10.69 7.86 0.68
N ARG A 236 -11.43 8.84 1.22
CA ARG A 236 -12.72 9.30 0.70
C ARG A 236 -12.49 10.10 -0.57
N TRP A 237 -12.50 9.41 -1.71
CA TRP A 237 -11.89 9.92 -2.93
C TRP A 237 -12.72 11.01 -3.63
N ASP A 238 -12.01 12.00 -4.15
CA ASP A 238 -12.53 13.02 -5.06
C ASP A 238 -11.78 12.93 -6.39
N TRP A 239 -12.46 13.08 -7.53
CA TRP A 239 -11.83 12.96 -8.85
C TRP A 239 -10.69 13.97 -9.08
N ARG A 240 -10.62 15.04 -8.26
CA ARG A 240 -9.55 16.05 -8.29
C ARG A 240 -8.37 15.72 -7.38
N TYR A 241 -8.37 14.57 -6.71
CA TYR A 241 -7.24 14.11 -5.90
C TYR A 241 -6.22 13.35 -6.75
N ALA A 242 -5.00 13.24 -6.25
CA ALA A 242 -3.96 12.44 -6.87
C ALA A 242 -2.97 11.92 -5.83
N TYR A 243 -2.62 10.63 -5.93
CA TYR A 243 -1.41 10.11 -5.30
C TYR A 243 -0.18 10.65 -6.03
N VAL A 244 0.83 11.10 -5.26
CA VAL A 244 2.09 11.67 -5.76
C VAL A 244 3.20 10.62 -5.82
N SER A 245 3.35 9.80 -4.78
CA SER A 245 4.39 8.76 -4.72
C SER A 245 3.88 7.54 -3.97
N SER A 246 3.49 6.49 -4.71
CA SER A 246 2.68 5.38 -4.18
C SER A 246 1.54 5.94 -3.31
N THR A 247 1.20 5.29 -2.21
CA THR A 247 0.25 5.79 -1.20
C THR A 247 0.91 6.56 -0.06
N HIS A 248 2.19 6.96 -0.20
CA HIS A 248 2.92 7.72 0.83
C HIS A 248 2.53 9.21 0.90
N MET A 249 2.08 9.78 -0.22
CA MET A 249 1.83 11.21 -0.36
C MET A 249 0.68 11.48 -1.33
N LEU A 250 -0.24 12.36 -0.93
CA LEU A 250 -1.39 12.77 -1.73
C LEU A 250 -1.43 14.28 -1.95
N LEU A 251 -2.19 14.67 -2.97
CA LEU A 251 -2.63 16.04 -3.17
C LEU A 251 -4.15 16.07 -3.31
N PRO A 252 -4.85 17.01 -2.65
CA PRO A 252 -4.35 18.14 -1.84
C PRO A 252 -3.71 17.77 -0.50
N ARG A 253 -2.80 18.65 -0.02
CA ARG A 253 -1.99 18.48 1.21
C ARG A 253 -2.76 18.07 2.46
N HIS A 254 -4.00 18.52 2.66
CA HIS A 254 -4.76 18.20 3.88
C HIS A 254 -5.03 16.70 4.05
N LEU A 255 -5.03 15.92 2.96
CA LEU A 255 -5.18 14.46 3.03
C LEU A 255 -3.99 13.76 3.72
N ASN A 256 -2.84 14.44 3.80
CA ASN A 256 -1.65 13.94 4.47
C ASN A 256 -1.56 14.36 5.94
N MET A 257 -2.42 15.28 6.40
CA MET A 257 -2.42 15.79 7.78
C MET A 257 -3.22 14.84 8.67
N VAL A 258 -2.66 13.65 8.86
CA VAL A 258 -3.30 12.48 9.48
C VAL A 258 -2.79 12.21 10.90
N TYR A 259 -2.21 13.23 11.53
CA TYR A 259 -1.62 13.20 12.87
C TYR A 259 -1.95 14.50 13.60
N ASP A 260 -2.00 14.42 14.93
CA ASP A 260 -2.28 15.57 15.78
C ASP A 260 -0.97 16.32 16.10
N GLU A 261 -1.03 17.65 16.17
CA GLU A 261 0.12 18.49 16.53
C GLU A 261 -0.04 19.18 17.90
N ALA A 262 -1.21 19.07 18.52
CA ALA A 262 -1.58 19.69 19.79
C ALA A 262 -1.63 18.70 20.96
N GLY A 263 -1.18 17.45 20.76
CA GLY A 263 -1.09 16.42 21.80
C GLY A 263 -2.33 15.51 21.90
N GLY A 264 -3.18 15.49 20.88
CA GLY A 264 -4.28 14.52 20.76
C GLY A 264 -3.88 13.21 20.06
N GLU A 265 -4.79 12.24 20.07
CA GLU A 265 -4.64 10.99 19.32
C GLU A 265 -5.55 10.97 18.08
N MET A 266 -5.01 10.53 16.95
CA MET A 266 -5.77 10.30 15.72
C MET A 266 -5.78 8.81 15.39
N ALA A 267 -6.95 8.30 15.04
CA ALA A 267 -7.09 6.91 14.63
C ALA A 267 -6.14 6.60 13.46
N SER A 268 -5.38 5.53 13.59
CA SER A 268 -4.40 5.03 12.63
C SER A 268 -4.40 3.51 12.61
N GLY A 269 -3.87 2.94 11.54
CA GLY A 269 -3.74 1.48 11.39
C GLY A 269 -2.34 1.05 10.96
N CYS A 270 -2.23 -0.22 10.61
CA CYS A 270 -1.06 -0.81 10.00
C CYS A 270 -1.43 -1.52 8.69
N LEU A 271 -0.49 -1.54 7.75
CA LEU A 271 -0.50 -2.49 6.64
C LEU A 271 0.50 -3.59 7.00
N LEU A 272 0.01 -4.75 7.44
CA LEU A 272 0.86 -5.93 7.60
C LEU A 272 1.37 -6.32 6.21
N HIS A 273 2.68 -6.36 6.06
CA HIS A 273 3.34 -6.52 4.78
C HIS A 273 4.03 -7.88 4.70
N ALA A 274 3.38 -8.80 3.98
CA ALA A 274 3.78 -10.19 3.83
C ALA A 274 4.84 -10.39 2.74
N LYS A 275 5.80 -9.47 2.59
CA LYS A 275 6.80 -9.56 1.51
C LYS A 275 7.75 -10.73 1.69
N PHE A 276 8.16 -11.00 2.93
CA PHE A 276 9.20 -11.96 3.26
C PHE A 276 8.63 -13.37 3.41
N LEU A 277 8.32 -13.98 2.26
CA LEU A 277 7.88 -15.37 2.10
C LEU A 277 8.77 -16.05 1.05
N SER A 278 8.74 -17.38 0.94
CA SER A 278 9.58 -18.14 -0.03
C SER A 278 9.48 -17.65 -1.49
N THR A 279 8.36 -17.03 -1.88
CA THR A 279 8.20 -16.40 -3.21
C THR A 279 9.10 -15.17 -3.45
N PHE A 280 9.78 -14.66 -2.43
CA PHE A 280 10.49 -13.40 -2.46
C PHE A 280 11.76 -13.43 -3.32
N ALA A 281 12.51 -14.54 -3.31
CA ALA A 281 13.71 -14.68 -4.12
C ALA A 281 13.40 -14.63 -5.62
N ASP A 282 12.44 -15.45 -6.07
CA ASP A 282 12.01 -15.51 -7.47
C ASP A 282 11.48 -14.17 -7.97
N LYS A 283 10.61 -13.52 -7.18
CA LYS A 283 10.10 -12.18 -7.50
C LYS A 283 11.21 -11.12 -7.56
N SER A 284 12.17 -11.18 -6.63
CA SER A 284 13.29 -10.24 -6.63
C SER A 284 14.18 -10.41 -7.85
N ALA A 285 14.41 -11.66 -8.29
CA ALA A 285 15.15 -11.97 -9.50
C ALA A 285 14.42 -11.49 -10.76
N GLU A 286 13.12 -11.76 -10.88
CA GLU A 286 12.29 -11.28 -12.00
C GLU A 286 12.33 -9.76 -12.10
N GLU A 287 12.07 -9.06 -10.99
CA GLU A 287 12.04 -7.61 -11.01
C GLU A 287 13.40 -7.03 -11.39
N LEU A 288 14.51 -7.62 -10.89
CA LEU A 288 15.89 -7.23 -11.24
C LEU A 288 16.16 -7.31 -12.75
N ASP A 289 15.76 -8.41 -13.40
CA ASP A 289 15.92 -8.59 -14.85
C ASP A 289 15.12 -7.53 -15.64
N ARG A 290 13.89 -7.27 -15.22
CA ARG A 290 12.96 -6.34 -15.91
C ARG A 290 13.32 -4.85 -15.74
N ARG A 291 14.23 -4.50 -14.81
CA ARG A 291 14.63 -3.12 -14.50
C ARG A 291 13.46 -2.20 -14.12
N GLN A 292 12.38 -2.76 -13.57
CA GLN A 292 11.12 -2.05 -13.28
C GLN A 292 10.96 -1.57 -11.82
N HIS A 293 11.98 -1.70 -10.99
CA HIS A 293 11.89 -1.50 -9.53
C HIS A 293 11.98 -0.04 -9.05
N TYR A 294 11.44 0.15 -7.83
CA TYR A 294 11.42 1.41 -7.08
C TYR A 294 12.84 1.85 -6.67
N ALA A 295 12.99 3.15 -6.38
CA ALA A 295 14.24 3.75 -5.86
C ALA A 295 15.53 3.42 -6.65
N ASN A 296 15.46 3.35 -7.99
CA ASN A 296 16.62 3.09 -8.86
C ASN A 296 17.42 1.83 -8.46
N SER A 297 16.74 0.72 -8.16
CA SER A 297 17.34 -0.58 -7.81
C SER A 297 18.11 -0.64 -6.48
N LYS A 298 18.15 0.43 -5.67
CA LYS A 298 18.87 0.40 -4.38
C LYS A 298 18.35 -0.73 -3.46
N GLU A 299 17.04 -0.79 -3.30
CA GLU A 299 16.36 -1.77 -2.45
C GLU A 299 16.57 -3.20 -2.95
N TYR A 300 16.28 -3.49 -4.23
CA TYR A 300 16.45 -4.83 -4.81
C TYR A 300 17.90 -5.28 -4.90
N LYS A 301 18.87 -4.37 -5.10
CA LYS A 301 20.30 -4.70 -5.04
C LYS A 301 20.72 -5.10 -3.63
N ALA A 302 20.24 -4.36 -2.62
CA ALA A 302 20.52 -4.68 -1.22
C ALA A 302 19.88 -6.04 -0.85
N TYR A 303 18.68 -6.33 -1.34
CA TYR A 303 18.00 -7.61 -1.12
C TYR A 303 18.72 -8.78 -1.79
N HIS A 304 19.05 -8.66 -3.07
CA HIS A 304 19.74 -9.74 -3.78
C HIS A 304 21.14 -10.03 -3.20
N ALA A 305 21.83 -9.01 -2.66
CA ALA A 305 23.08 -9.23 -1.93
C ALA A 305 22.85 -10.02 -0.62
N GLY A 306 21.77 -9.75 0.12
CA GLY A 306 21.42 -10.47 1.35
C GLY A 306 20.80 -11.86 1.15
N LEU A 307 20.07 -12.07 0.05
CA LEU A 307 19.34 -13.33 -0.21
C LEU A 307 20.26 -14.51 -0.53
N ARG A 308 21.44 -14.27 -1.12
CA ARG A 308 22.41 -15.34 -1.43
C ARG A 308 22.98 -16.07 -0.20
N GLY A 309 22.78 -15.52 1.00
CA GLY A 309 23.29 -16.11 2.25
C GLY A 309 22.23 -16.81 3.12
N GLY A 310 20.98 -16.92 2.68
CA GLY A 310 19.85 -17.25 3.56
C GLY A 310 19.52 -16.03 4.42
N THR A 311 18.48 -15.28 4.05
CA THR A 311 18.08 -14.09 4.83
C THR A 311 17.22 -14.51 6.02
N ASP A 312 17.80 -14.44 7.21
CA ASP A 312 17.05 -14.44 8.48
C ASP A 312 16.88 -12.99 8.97
N LEU A 313 15.63 -12.55 9.05
CA LEU A 313 15.27 -11.23 9.56
C LEU A 313 15.05 -11.24 11.08
N TRP A 314 14.76 -12.39 11.67
CA TRP A 314 14.40 -12.51 13.08
C TRP A 314 15.56 -12.11 14.00
N CYS A 315 15.21 -11.59 15.19
CA CYS A 315 16.14 -11.31 16.27
C CYS A 315 15.43 -11.40 17.63
N SER A 316 16.19 -11.29 18.73
CA SER A 316 15.67 -11.37 20.10
C SER A 316 14.59 -10.33 20.42
N GLU A 317 14.59 -9.20 19.73
CA GLU A 317 13.63 -8.11 19.92
C GLU A 317 12.36 -8.29 19.09
N SER A 318 12.34 -9.25 18.15
CA SER A 318 11.17 -9.55 17.32
C SER A 318 10.01 -10.06 18.18
N ARG A 319 8.78 -9.68 17.80
CA ARG A 319 7.54 -10.13 18.45
C ARG A 319 6.68 -10.92 17.49
N GLU A 320 6.06 -11.98 17.99
CA GLU A 320 5.02 -12.70 17.27
C GLU A 320 3.74 -11.85 17.30
N TYR A 321 3.12 -11.70 16.14
CA TYR A 321 1.87 -10.95 15.96
C TYR A 321 0.71 -11.73 16.57
N ALA A 322 -0.01 -11.07 17.48
CA ALA A 322 -1.20 -11.61 18.11
C ALA A 322 -2.47 -11.02 17.51
N ASP A 323 -2.67 -9.71 17.70
CA ASP A 323 -3.85 -9.01 17.24
C ASP A 323 -3.60 -7.48 17.14
N TRP A 324 -4.66 -6.74 16.81
CA TRP A 324 -4.59 -5.28 16.73
C TRP A 324 -4.34 -4.61 18.10
N ARG A 325 -4.76 -5.22 19.21
CA ARG A 325 -4.57 -4.65 20.57
C ARG A 325 -3.08 -4.64 20.92
N GLN A 326 -2.36 -5.70 20.56
CA GLN A 326 -0.90 -5.73 20.69
C GLN A 326 -0.23 -4.57 19.93
N LEU A 327 -0.69 -4.26 18.72
CA LEU A 327 -0.13 -3.13 17.95
C LEU A 327 -0.45 -1.77 18.59
N GLU A 328 -1.62 -1.63 19.22
CA GLU A 328 -2.00 -0.45 19.98
C GLU A 328 -1.15 -0.31 21.25
N ASP A 329 -0.99 -1.38 22.02
CA ASP A 329 -0.17 -1.40 23.24
C ASP A 329 1.31 -1.05 22.97
N LEU A 330 1.81 -1.43 21.78
CA LEU A 330 3.15 -1.08 21.31
C LEU A 330 3.25 0.34 20.74
N GLY A 331 2.13 1.06 20.59
CA GLY A 331 2.07 2.40 20.02
C GLY A 331 2.30 2.48 18.51
N LEU A 332 2.14 1.36 17.79
CA LEU A 332 2.26 1.30 16.33
C LEU A 332 0.98 1.77 15.61
N ILE A 333 -0.16 1.58 16.28
CA ILE A 333 -1.46 2.12 15.87
C ILE A 333 -2.10 2.87 17.05
N SER A 334 -3.11 3.69 16.77
CA SER A 334 -3.94 4.33 17.80
C SER A 334 -5.41 4.22 17.40
N ARG A 335 -6.28 3.92 18.36
CA ARG A 335 -7.74 4.03 18.19
C ARG A 335 -8.23 5.47 18.15
N GLY A 336 -7.50 6.43 18.73
CA GLY A 336 -7.99 7.80 18.93
C GLY A 336 -9.38 7.79 19.56
N ASN A 337 -10.36 8.41 18.89
CA ASN A 337 -11.77 8.44 19.34
C ASN A 337 -12.66 7.34 18.72
N TRP A 338 -12.06 6.36 18.02
CA TRP A 338 -12.77 5.19 17.50
C TRP A 338 -12.80 4.12 18.58
N ALA A 339 -13.94 3.96 19.25
CA ALA A 339 -14.11 3.05 20.39
C ALA A 339 -15.28 2.12 20.18
#